data_AF-A0A229S6V3-F1
#
_entry.id   AF-A0A229S6V3-F1
#
_cell.length_a   1.000
_cell.length_b   1.000
_cell.length_c   1.000
_cell.angle_alpha   90.00
_cell.angle_beta   90.00
_cell.angle_gamma   90.00
#
_symmetry.space_group_name_H-M   'P 1'
#
loop_
_entity.id
_entity.type
_entity.pdbx_description
1 polymer ?
#
loop_
_entity_poly.entity_id
_entity_poly.type
_entity_poly.pdbx_seq_one_letter_code
_entity_poly.pdbx_strand_id
1 'polypeptide(L)'
;MLTLRPDPAGGGKSVIADLRAAMDQLDEDGRELLTRPVFAEGRAERLQGVGEPLSTFSVLNERSSEHTWIRWAGKLLTDDRNAAYLPVLTRFASLLETTARQALLRRGELLIADQWRVAHGRTALGRQDHVAPAARRLLCQAKVRFDADAPIHETLRCAA
;
A
#
# COMPACT_ATOMS: atom_id res chain seq x y z
N MET A 1 -5.32 13.17 1.65
CA MET A 1 -6.70 12.76 1.31
C MET A 1 -7.68 13.54 2.17
N LEU A 2 -8.45 14.43 1.56
CA LEU A 2 -9.44 15.29 2.22
C LEU A 2 -10.82 14.67 2.13
N THR A 3 -11.56 14.61 3.24
CA THR A 3 -12.94 14.13 3.24
C THR A 3 -13.90 15.28 2.93
N LEU A 4 -14.51 15.26 1.75
CA LEU A 4 -15.52 16.25 1.34
C LEU A 4 -16.92 15.85 1.82
N ARG A 5 -17.19 14.54 1.82
CA ARG A 5 -18.41 13.94 2.36
C ARG A 5 -18.07 12.60 3.02
N PRO A 6 -18.34 12.42 4.33
CA PRO A 6 -18.17 11.12 4.97
C PRO A 6 -19.18 10.10 4.42
N ASP A 7 -18.99 8.83 4.75
CA ASP A 7 -19.99 7.81 4.44
C ASP A 7 -21.26 8.08 5.27
N PRO A 8 -22.45 8.25 4.66
CA PRO A 8 -23.67 8.56 5.40
C PRO A 8 -24.11 7.41 6.33
N ALA A 9 -23.67 6.18 6.05
CA ALA A 9 -23.92 5.01 6.88
C ALA A 9 -22.80 4.74 7.92
N GLY A 10 -21.86 5.67 8.11
CA GLY A 10 -20.84 5.61 9.17
C GLY A 10 -19.69 4.63 8.93
N GLY A 11 -19.59 4.02 7.75
CA GLY A 11 -18.51 3.10 7.39
C GLY A 11 -17.30 3.80 6.76
N GLY A 12 -16.40 3.00 6.17
CA GLY A 12 -15.28 3.51 5.38
C GLY A 12 -14.14 4.12 6.19
N LYS A 13 -13.90 3.64 7.41
CA LYS A 13 -12.75 4.07 8.22
C LYS A 13 -11.47 3.90 7.41
N SER A 14 -10.64 4.94 7.38
CA SER A 14 -9.29 4.84 6.84
C SER A 14 -8.45 3.96 7.76
N VAL A 15 -7.66 3.07 7.17
CA VAL A 15 -6.75 2.17 7.89
C VAL A 15 -5.32 2.55 7.51
N ILE A 16 -4.46 2.70 8.50
CA ILE A 16 -3.03 3.02 8.33
C ILE A 16 -2.23 2.05 9.20
N ALA A 17 -1.26 1.37 8.62
CA ALA A 17 -0.39 0.42 9.32
C ALA A 17 1.09 0.77 9.09
N ASP A 18 1.92 0.62 10.11
CA ASP A 18 3.35 0.98 10.04
C ASP A 18 4.15 -0.19 9.44
N LEU A 19 4.69 0.02 8.25
CA LEU A 19 5.44 -1.00 7.49
C LEU A 19 6.73 -1.39 8.21
N ARG A 20 7.41 -0.42 8.83
CA ARG A 20 8.70 -0.65 9.51
C ARG A 20 8.49 -1.44 10.79
N ALA A 21 7.50 -1.04 11.60
CA ALA A 21 7.17 -1.77 12.81
C ALA A 21 6.72 -3.23 12.53
N ALA A 22 6.07 -3.48 11.39
CA ALA A 22 5.76 -4.85 10.97
C ALA A 22 7.01 -5.63 10.51
N MET A 23 7.93 -4.97 9.80
CA MET A 23 9.19 -5.56 9.32
C MET A 23 10.15 -5.91 10.46
N ASP A 24 10.23 -5.05 11.49
CA ASP A 24 11.05 -5.28 12.69
C ASP A 24 10.60 -6.54 13.46
N GLN A 25 9.31 -6.91 13.35
CA GLN A 25 8.73 -8.10 13.99
C GLN A 25 8.81 -9.37 13.13
N LEU A 26 9.22 -9.25 11.86
CA LEU A 26 9.41 -10.39 10.99
C LEU A 26 10.66 -11.18 11.42
N ASP A 27 10.72 -12.47 11.14
CA ASP A 27 11.94 -13.26 11.36
C ASP A 27 12.98 -12.97 10.27
N GLU A 28 14.21 -13.44 10.49
CA GLU A 28 15.32 -13.22 9.57
C GLU A 28 15.08 -13.90 8.22
N ASP A 29 14.64 -15.16 8.22
CA ASP A 29 14.30 -15.90 7.00
C ASP A 29 13.22 -15.20 6.18
N GLY A 30 12.18 -14.68 6.85
CA GLY A 30 11.12 -13.91 6.20
C GLY A 30 11.64 -12.62 5.60
N ARG A 31 12.50 -11.88 6.33
CA ARG A 31 13.15 -10.67 5.79
C ARG A 31 13.99 -11.01 4.56
N GLU A 32 14.85 -12.02 4.65
CA GLU A 32 15.70 -12.46 3.53
C GLU A 32 14.85 -12.85 2.31
N LEU A 33 13.74 -13.56 2.52
CA LEU A 33 12.86 -13.93 1.41
C LEU A 33 12.21 -12.69 0.76
N LEU A 34 11.80 -11.70 1.56
CA LEU A 34 11.18 -10.48 1.05
C LEU A 34 12.15 -9.56 0.28
N THR A 35 13.48 -9.73 0.41
CA THR A 35 14.46 -9.00 -0.41
C THR A 35 14.64 -9.59 -1.81
N ARG A 36 14.16 -10.82 -2.05
CA ARG A 36 14.29 -11.47 -3.36
C ARG A 36 13.33 -10.84 -4.38
N PRO A 37 13.76 -10.62 -5.64
CA PRO A 37 12.94 -9.98 -6.67
C PRO A 37 11.97 -10.97 -7.34
N VAL A 38 11.18 -11.68 -6.53
CA VAL A 38 10.34 -12.81 -6.97
C VAL A 38 8.84 -12.56 -6.83
N PHE A 39 8.45 -11.43 -6.23
CA PHE A 39 7.05 -11.11 -5.96
C PHE A 39 6.42 -10.37 -7.12
N ALA A 40 5.14 -10.65 -7.39
CA ALA A 40 4.36 -9.98 -8.41
C ALA A 40 3.10 -9.32 -7.84
N GLU A 41 2.66 -8.20 -8.42
CA GLU A 41 1.50 -7.44 -7.95
C GLU A 41 0.57 -7.10 -9.11
N GLY A 42 -0.28 -8.05 -9.47
CA GLY A 42 -1.29 -7.91 -10.51
C GLY A 42 -0.73 -7.43 -11.85
N ARG A 43 -1.63 -6.91 -12.69
CA ARG A 43 -1.29 -6.17 -13.91
C ARG A 43 -2.06 -4.86 -13.91
N ALA A 44 -1.36 -3.78 -14.21
CA ALA A 44 -2.00 -2.50 -14.48
C ALA A 44 -2.35 -2.48 -15.97
N GLU A 45 -3.56 -2.92 -16.31
CA GLU A 45 -3.99 -3.04 -17.69
C GLU A 45 -4.57 -1.72 -18.22
N ARG A 46 -4.40 -1.47 -19.52
CA ARG A 46 -4.97 -0.33 -20.26
C ARG A 46 -4.54 1.05 -19.74
N LEU A 47 -3.38 1.14 -19.11
CA LEU A 47 -2.76 2.42 -18.81
C LEU A 47 -1.97 2.91 -20.03
N GLN A 48 -2.14 4.19 -20.36
CA GLN A 48 -1.45 4.87 -21.46
C GLN A 48 -0.34 5.76 -20.88
N GLY A 49 0.86 5.71 -21.45
CA GLY A 49 1.97 6.59 -21.05
C GLY A 49 2.60 6.30 -19.69
N VAL A 50 2.51 5.07 -19.17
CA VAL A 50 3.01 4.72 -17.81
C VAL A 50 4.25 3.81 -17.77
N GLY A 51 4.91 3.60 -18.91
CA GLY A 51 6.06 2.71 -19.03
C GLY A 51 5.71 1.22 -18.93
N GLU A 52 6.73 0.37 -18.87
CA GLU A 52 6.56 -1.08 -18.76
C GLU A 52 6.30 -1.52 -17.31
N PRO A 53 5.39 -2.47 -17.08
CA PRO A 53 5.15 -3.00 -15.75
C PRO A 53 6.35 -3.82 -15.26
N LEU A 54 6.68 -3.69 -13.97
CA LEU A 54 7.61 -4.61 -13.32
C LEU A 54 6.97 -6.01 -13.26
N SER A 55 7.61 -7.00 -13.88
CA SER A 55 7.14 -8.39 -13.88
C SER A 55 7.22 -9.02 -12.50
N THR A 56 8.37 -8.82 -11.83
CA THR A 56 8.60 -9.14 -10.42
C THR A 56 9.44 -8.05 -9.74
N PHE A 57 9.42 -8.02 -8.41
CA PHE A 57 10.17 -7.07 -7.59
C PHE A 57 10.42 -7.62 -6.19
N SER A 58 11.31 -6.97 -5.43
CA SER A 58 11.50 -7.25 -4.01
C SER A 58 10.53 -6.42 -3.16
N VAL A 59 9.94 -7.05 -2.15
CA VAL A 59 9.06 -6.34 -1.20
C VAL A 59 9.90 -5.46 -0.28
N LEU A 60 11.07 -5.93 0.13
CA LEU A 60 12.07 -5.17 0.86
C LEU A 60 13.22 -4.81 -0.09
N ASN A 61 13.62 -3.54 -0.09
CA ASN A 61 14.87 -3.12 -0.71
C ASN A 61 15.83 -2.69 0.40
N GLU A 62 16.87 -3.48 0.61
CA GLU A 62 17.98 -3.16 1.51
C GLU A 62 18.87 -2.10 0.86
N ARG A 63 18.44 -0.83 0.89
CA ARG A 63 19.39 0.28 1.00
C ARG A 63 19.79 0.40 2.47
N SER A 64 21.00 0.90 2.74
CA SER A 64 21.56 1.08 4.10
C SER A 64 20.50 1.51 5.12
N SER A 65 20.57 0.94 6.33
CA SER A 65 19.58 0.82 7.42
C SER A 65 18.63 1.99 7.74
N GLU A 66 18.83 3.19 7.19
CA GLU A 66 17.94 4.35 7.38
C GLU A 66 16.90 4.53 6.26
N HIS A 67 17.08 3.83 5.13
CA HIS A 67 16.29 4.03 3.90
C HIS A 67 15.68 2.76 3.31
N THR A 68 15.38 1.75 4.14
CA THR A 68 14.69 0.53 3.68
C THR A 68 13.35 0.89 3.04
N TRP A 69 13.22 0.60 1.74
CA TRP A 69 11.97 0.79 1.01
C TRP A 69 11.14 -0.48 1.13
N ILE A 70 9.88 -0.35 1.54
CA ILE A 70 8.94 -1.47 1.65
C ILE A 70 7.82 -1.28 0.62
N ARG A 71 7.80 -2.14 -0.39
CA ARG A 71 6.75 -2.16 -1.42
C ARG A 71 5.69 -3.16 -1.03
N TRP A 72 4.56 -2.66 -0.55
CA TRP A 72 3.45 -3.49 -0.09
C TRP A 72 2.11 -3.09 -0.71
N ALA A 73 1.34 -4.09 -1.11
CA ALA A 73 -0.07 -3.96 -1.44
C ALA A 73 -0.81 -5.27 -1.13
N GLY A 74 -2.08 -5.17 -0.72
CA GLY A 74 -2.90 -6.35 -0.45
C GLY A 74 -3.04 -7.30 -1.66
N LYS A 75 -2.84 -6.79 -2.89
CA LYS A 75 -2.85 -7.59 -4.12
C LYS A 75 -1.76 -8.67 -4.15
N LEU A 76 -0.67 -8.50 -3.39
CA LEU A 76 0.37 -9.51 -3.25
C LEU A 76 -0.20 -10.84 -2.71
N LEU A 77 -1.20 -10.77 -1.82
CA LEU A 77 -1.84 -11.93 -1.20
C LEU A 77 -2.77 -12.70 -2.14
N THR A 78 -3.22 -12.05 -3.22
CA THR A 78 -4.23 -12.59 -4.13
C THR A 78 -3.68 -12.86 -5.53
N ASP A 79 -2.39 -12.65 -5.76
CA ASP A 79 -1.75 -12.94 -7.03
C ASP A 79 -1.25 -14.39 -7.04
N ASP A 80 -1.80 -15.21 -7.92
CA ASP A 80 -1.49 -16.65 -8.01
C ASP A 80 0.00 -16.93 -8.22
N ARG A 81 0.75 -15.99 -8.84
CA ARG A 81 2.20 -16.12 -9.03
C ARG A 81 2.96 -16.13 -7.71
N ASN A 82 2.37 -15.62 -6.64
CA ASN A 82 2.96 -15.60 -5.31
C ASN A 82 2.60 -16.83 -4.47
N ALA A 83 1.94 -17.85 -5.01
CA ALA A 83 1.47 -19.01 -4.24
C ALA A 83 2.57 -19.66 -3.38
N ALA A 84 3.79 -19.79 -3.91
CA ALA A 84 4.95 -20.32 -3.18
C ALA A 84 5.42 -19.43 -2.01
N TYR A 85 5.10 -18.13 -2.04
CA TYR A 85 5.51 -17.13 -1.06
C TYR A 85 4.36 -16.65 -0.17
N LEU A 86 3.16 -17.22 -0.34
CA LEU A 86 1.99 -16.84 0.44
C LEU A 86 2.20 -16.95 1.97
N PRO A 87 2.97 -17.92 2.50
CA PRO A 87 3.25 -17.96 3.94
C PRO A 87 3.91 -16.70 4.49
N VAL A 88 4.98 -16.20 3.83
CA VAL A 88 5.70 -15.00 4.29
C VAL A 88 4.85 -13.74 4.09
N LEU A 89 4.11 -13.65 2.98
CA LEU A 89 3.22 -12.52 2.71
C LEU A 89 2.08 -12.47 3.73
N THR A 90 1.46 -13.61 4.05
CA THR A 90 0.39 -13.70 5.05
C THR A 90 0.93 -13.33 6.43
N ARG A 91 2.12 -13.82 6.78
CA ARG A 91 2.78 -13.45 8.05
C ARG A 91 3.00 -11.95 8.15
N PHE A 92 3.56 -11.33 7.11
CA PHE A 92 3.79 -9.89 7.09
C PHE A 92 2.47 -9.10 7.14
N ALA A 93 1.42 -9.57 6.45
CA ALA A 93 0.09 -8.97 6.52
C ALA A 93 -0.49 -9.01 7.95
N SER A 94 -0.37 -10.14 8.65
CA SER A 94 -0.79 -10.24 10.05
C SER A 94 0.00 -9.31 10.97
N LEU A 95 1.30 -9.12 10.72
CA LEU A 95 2.11 -8.14 11.47
C LEU A 95 1.70 -6.70 11.17
N LEU A 96 1.28 -6.39 9.94
CA LEU A 96 0.69 -5.08 9.64
C LEU A 96 -0.61 -4.83 10.39
N GLU A 97 -1.45 -5.85 10.55
CA GLU A 97 -2.70 -5.73 11.33
C GLU A 97 -2.43 -5.36 12.79
N THR A 98 -1.34 -5.84 13.41
CA THR A 98 -1.01 -5.48 14.81
C THR A 98 -0.63 -4.00 14.98
N THR A 99 -0.14 -3.37 13.91
CA THR A 99 0.25 -1.95 13.90
C THR A 99 -0.87 -1.04 13.38
N ALA A 100 -1.94 -1.62 12.84
CA ALA A 100 -2.99 -0.88 12.17
C ALA A 100 -3.75 0.07 13.13
N ARG A 101 -4.03 1.26 12.62
CA ARG A 101 -4.88 2.28 13.24
C ARG A 101 -6.01 2.63 12.29
N GLN A 102 -7.20 2.82 12.86
CA GLN A 102 -8.38 3.16 12.10
C GLN A 102 -8.89 4.55 12.48
N ALA A 103 -9.24 5.35 11.48
CA ALA A 103 -9.83 6.67 11.68
C ALA A 103 -11.06 6.85 10.80
N LEU A 104 -12.19 7.21 11.40
CA LEU A 104 -13.37 7.65 10.65
C LEU A 104 -13.25 9.17 10.42
N LEU A 105 -12.89 9.55 9.19
CA LEU A 105 -12.69 10.96 8.86
C LEU A 105 -14.04 11.68 8.65
N ARG A 106 -14.17 12.84 9.26
CA ARG A 106 -15.31 13.77 9.12
C ARG A 106 -15.07 14.74 7.96
N ARG A 107 -16.12 15.46 7.56
CA ARG A 107 -16.02 16.51 6.55
C ARG A 107 -14.97 17.55 6.95
N GLY A 108 -14.06 17.88 6.03
CA GLY A 108 -12.98 18.83 6.25
C GLY A 108 -11.71 18.22 6.85
N GLU A 109 -11.75 16.98 7.36
CA GLU A 109 -10.55 16.33 7.90
C GLU A 109 -9.64 15.81 6.79
N LEU A 110 -8.34 16.01 6.99
CA LEU A 110 -7.27 15.65 6.08
C LEU A 110 -6.42 14.53 6.68
N LEU A 111 -6.30 13.42 5.95
CA LEU A 111 -5.32 12.37 6.24
C LEU A 111 -4.11 12.53 5.32
N ILE A 112 -2.93 12.66 5.91
CA ILE A 112 -1.64 12.64 5.22
C ILE A 112 -0.96 11.32 5.59
N ALA A 113 -0.53 10.57 4.58
CA ALA A 113 0.12 9.28 4.75
C ALA A 113 1.48 9.32 4.03
N ASP A 114 2.54 9.07 4.78
CA ASP A 114 3.86 8.84 4.23
C ASP A 114 3.91 7.45 3.60
N GLN A 115 3.80 7.38 2.26
CA GLN A 115 3.76 6.11 1.52
C GLN A 115 5.05 5.29 1.64
N TRP A 116 6.15 5.84 2.15
CA TRP A 116 7.36 5.07 2.44
C TRP A 116 7.29 4.35 3.78
N ARG A 117 6.50 4.88 4.71
CA ARG A 117 6.40 4.35 6.08
C ARG A 117 5.14 3.53 6.31
N VAL A 118 4.04 3.85 5.63
CA VAL A 118 2.74 3.25 5.95
C VAL A 118 2.08 2.53 4.78
N ALA A 119 1.51 1.36 5.08
CA ALA A 119 0.45 0.78 4.26
C ALA A 119 -0.86 1.51 4.59
N HIS A 120 -1.71 1.70 3.59
CA HIS A 120 -3.01 2.33 3.79
C HIS A 120 -4.12 1.54 3.11
N GLY A 121 -5.30 1.62 3.69
CA GLY A 121 -6.50 0.94 3.21
C GLY A 121 -7.75 1.55 3.82
N ARG A 122 -8.82 0.77 3.81
CA ARG A 122 -10.12 1.23 4.27
C ARG A 122 -11.00 0.03 4.67
N THR A 123 -11.80 0.19 5.74
CA THR A 123 -12.88 -0.76 6.06
C THR A 123 -14.06 -0.62 5.10
N ALA A 124 -14.94 -1.61 5.02
CA ALA A 124 -16.14 -1.55 4.16
C ALA A 124 -16.97 -0.26 4.40
N LEU A 125 -17.67 0.23 3.36
CA LEU A 125 -18.69 1.28 3.57
C LEU A 125 -19.85 0.67 4.34
N GLY A 126 -20.68 1.49 4.98
CA GLY A 126 -21.99 1.02 5.39
C GLY A 126 -22.86 0.71 4.16
N ARG A 127 -24.05 0.14 4.38
CA ARG A 127 -24.97 -0.24 3.30
C ARG A 127 -25.31 0.95 2.40
N GLN A 128 -25.17 0.77 1.08
CA GLN A 128 -25.34 1.85 0.09
C GLN A 128 -26.60 1.72 -0.76
N ASP A 129 -27.40 0.66 -0.56
CA ASP A 129 -28.53 0.27 -1.42
C ASP A 129 -29.53 1.41 -1.67
N HIS A 130 -29.75 2.25 -0.65
CA HIS A 130 -30.69 3.38 -0.69
C HIS A 130 -30.01 4.76 -0.65
N VAL A 131 -28.67 4.80 -0.78
CA VAL A 131 -27.92 6.06 -0.76
C VAL A 131 -27.79 6.57 -2.20
N ALA A 132 -28.46 7.70 -2.48
CA ALA A 132 -28.34 8.40 -3.75
C ALA A 132 -26.87 8.65 -4.11
N PRO A 133 -26.42 8.49 -5.37
CA PRO A 133 -25.02 8.68 -5.76
C PRO A 133 -24.43 10.02 -5.29
N ALA A 134 -25.21 11.10 -5.42
CA ALA A 134 -24.83 12.44 -4.99
C ALA A 134 -24.73 12.62 -3.46
N ALA A 135 -25.13 11.63 -2.66
CA ALA A 135 -25.02 11.62 -1.20
C ALA A 135 -23.95 10.64 -0.69
N ARG A 136 -23.34 9.82 -1.57
CA ARG A 136 -22.30 8.86 -1.18
C ARG A 136 -21.01 9.55 -0.75
N ARG A 137 -20.17 8.81 -0.02
CA ARG A 137 -18.85 9.29 0.42
C ARG A 137 -18.05 9.89 -0.74
N LEU A 138 -17.46 11.06 -0.50
CA LEU A 138 -16.62 11.76 -1.46
C LEU A 138 -15.30 12.18 -0.82
N LEU A 139 -14.20 11.82 -1.48
CA LEU A 139 -12.84 12.11 -1.06
C LEU A 139 -12.10 12.85 -2.18
N CYS A 140 -11.29 13.84 -1.81
CA CYS A 140 -10.30 14.42 -2.70
C CYS A 140 -8.91 13.85 -2.35
N GLN A 141 -8.25 13.23 -3.33
CA GLN A 141 -6.92 12.65 -3.18
C GLN A 141 -5.92 13.41 -4.03
N ALA A 142 -4.79 13.75 -3.41
CA ALA A 142 -3.62 14.27 -4.08
C ALA A 142 -2.43 13.39 -3.71
N LYS A 143 -1.53 13.20 -4.67
CA LYS A 143 -0.23 12.56 -4.45
C LYS A 143 0.84 13.65 -4.41
N VAL A 144 1.80 13.49 -3.52
CA VAL A 144 2.90 14.43 -3.33
C VAL A 144 4.19 13.66 -3.54
N ARG A 145 5.16 14.31 -4.18
CA ARG A 145 6.54 13.85 -4.32
C ARG A 145 7.43 14.87 -3.62
N PHE A 146 8.47 14.38 -2.94
CA PHE A 146 9.42 15.24 -2.24
C PHE A 146 10.26 16.06 -3.23
N ASP A 147 10.77 15.40 -4.27
CA ASP A 147 11.53 16.00 -5.35
C ASP A 147 10.71 15.96 -6.64
N ALA A 148 10.51 17.12 -7.24
CA ALA A 148 9.77 17.27 -8.49
C ALA A 148 10.59 16.88 -9.73
N ASP A 149 11.90 16.85 -9.60
CA ASP A 149 12.84 16.56 -10.68
C ASP A 149 13.38 15.14 -10.58
N ALA A 150 13.08 14.42 -9.49
CA ALA A 150 13.44 13.02 -9.33
C ALA A 150 12.97 12.19 -10.54
N PRO A 151 13.87 11.38 -11.12
CA PRO A 151 13.54 10.59 -12.31
C PRO A 151 12.40 9.62 -12.00
N ILE A 152 11.45 9.50 -12.93
CA ILE A 152 10.30 8.58 -12.83
C ILE A 152 10.75 7.11 -12.72
N HIS A 153 12.02 6.84 -13.05
CA HIS A 153 12.68 5.56 -13.01
C HIS A 153 14.17 5.81 -12.76
N GLU A 154 14.65 5.76 -11.52
CA GLU A 154 16.02 5.31 -11.33
C GLU A 154 16.04 3.87 -11.84
N THR A 155 16.51 3.70 -13.07
CA THR A 155 16.78 2.38 -13.63
C THR A 155 17.71 1.71 -12.64
N LEU A 156 17.18 0.81 -11.80
CA LEU A 156 17.96 -0.12 -10.99
C LEU A 156 18.72 -1.02 -11.97
N ARG A 157 19.79 -0.49 -12.56
CA ARG A 157 20.81 -1.27 -13.23
C ARG A 157 21.57 -1.94 -12.10
N CYS A 158 21.10 -3.09 -11.64
CA CYS A 158 21.98 -4.05 -11.02
C CYS A 158 23.04 -4.38 -12.08
N ALA A 159 24.28 -3.97 -11.82
CA ALA A 159 25.43 -4.41 -12.60
C ALA A 159 25.45 -5.95 -12.60
N ALA A 160 25.67 -6.51 -13.79
CA ALA A 160 25.87 -7.94 -14.02
C ALA A 160 27.18 -8.43 -13.39
#